data_AF-A0A950E0Q9-F1
#
_entry.id   AF-A0A950E0Q9-F1
#
_cell.length_a   1.000
_cell.length_b   1.000
_cell.length_c   1.000
_cell.angle_alpha   90.00
_cell.angle_beta   90.00
_cell.angle_gamma   90.00
#
_symmetry.space_group_name_H-M   'P 1'
#
loop_
_entity.id
_entity.type
_entity.pdbx_description
1 polymer ?
#
loop_
_entity_poly.entity_id
_entity_poly.type
_entity_poly.pdbx_seq_one_letter_code
_entity_poly.pdbx_strand_id
1 'polypeptide(L)'
;MEFSRELRNDVLAGDITLTVRLWQRRRVKAGGRYRVGPGEIEVDSIELVPFAAITNKDVRRAGEPDRETLRRRAAHAGPIDDDTLVYRIEFHAVDAGD
;
A
#
# COMPACT_ATOMS: atom_id res chain seq x y z
N MET A 1 8.81 -3.22 4.21
CA MET A 1 7.37 -2.94 4.05
C MET A 1 6.62 -4.01 4.82
N GLU A 2 5.52 -3.69 5.50
CA GLU A 2 4.79 -4.67 6.32
C GLU A 2 3.31 -4.70 5.95
N PHE A 3 2.77 -5.92 5.88
CA PHE A 3 1.36 -6.21 5.65
C PHE A 3 0.84 -7.15 6.73
N SER A 4 -0.40 -6.90 7.18
CA SER A 4 -1.16 -7.79 8.06
C SER A 4 -1.22 -9.18 7.44
N ARG A 5 -1.22 -10.22 8.28
CA ARG A 5 -1.18 -11.63 7.81
C ARG A 5 -2.29 -11.95 6.82
N GLU A 6 -3.49 -11.41 7.04
CA GLU A 6 -4.66 -11.57 6.17
C GLU A 6 -4.41 -11.10 4.72
N LEU A 7 -3.68 -9.99 4.52
CA LEU A 7 -3.47 -9.39 3.20
C LEU A 7 -2.32 -10.01 2.41
N ARG A 8 -1.48 -10.83 3.06
CA ARG A 8 -0.24 -11.32 2.44
C ARG A 8 -0.53 -12.22 1.24
N ASN A 9 -1.57 -13.05 1.32
CA ASN A 9 -1.92 -13.95 0.23
C ASN A 9 -2.38 -13.14 -0.99
N ASP A 10 -3.29 -12.18 -0.82
CA ASP A 10 -3.80 -11.35 -1.91
C ASP A 10 -2.72 -10.43 -2.51
N VAL A 11 -1.78 -9.95 -1.68
CA VAL A 11 -0.59 -9.22 -2.16
C VAL A 11 0.29 -10.11 -3.03
N LEU A 12 0.61 -11.32 -2.56
CA LEU A 12 1.48 -12.24 -3.29
C LEU A 12 0.81 -12.84 -4.52
N ALA A 13 -0.52 -12.95 -4.54
CA ALA A 13 -1.30 -13.35 -5.70
C ALA A 13 -1.42 -12.23 -6.75
N GLY A 14 -1.08 -10.99 -6.39
CA GLY A 14 -1.20 -9.82 -7.27
C GLY A 14 -2.61 -9.21 -7.31
N ASP A 15 -3.54 -9.67 -6.47
CA ASP A 15 -4.86 -9.07 -6.30
C ASP A 15 -4.76 -7.69 -5.62
N ILE A 16 -3.80 -7.53 -4.70
CA ILE A 16 -3.45 -6.24 -4.08
C ILE A 16 -2.13 -5.74 -4.66
N THR A 17 -2.18 -4.59 -5.34
CA THR A 17 -1.03 -3.97 -6.04
C THR A 17 -0.75 -2.54 -5.59
N LEU A 18 -1.52 -2.05 -4.61
CA LEU A 18 -1.38 -0.70 -4.09
C LEU A 18 -1.53 -0.71 -2.57
N THR A 19 -0.81 0.18 -1.90
CA THR A 19 -1.08 0.44 -0.49
C THR A 19 -0.93 1.91 -0.14
N VAL A 20 -1.80 2.37 0.76
CA VAL A 20 -1.76 3.72 1.31
C VAL A 20 -1.18 3.67 2.71
N ARG A 21 -0.22 4.55 3.00
CA ARG A 21 0.45 4.62 4.31
C ARG A 21 0.62 6.06 4.76
N LEU A 22 0.22 6.34 5.99
CA LEU A 22 0.67 7.53 6.71
C LEU A 22 1.98 7.22 7.42
N TRP A 23 3.08 7.89 7.05
CA TRP A 23 4.39 7.67 7.66
C TRP A 23 5.00 8.96 8.19
N GLN A 24 5.54 8.91 9.41
CA GLN A 24 6.37 9.98 9.98
C GLN A 24 7.80 9.97 9.42
N ARG A 25 8.32 8.80 9.03
CA ARG A 25 9.64 8.63 8.39
C ARG A 25 9.53 7.64 7.25
N ARG A 26 10.08 8.01 6.09
CA ARG A 26 10.00 7.20 4.87
C ARG A 26 10.87 5.94 5.01
N ARG A 27 10.26 4.75 4.89
CA ARG A 27 10.93 3.45 5.09
C ARG A 27 11.18 2.64 3.81
N VAL A 28 10.61 3.05 2.69
CA VAL A 28 10.76 2.32 1.40
C VAL A 28 11.13 3.27 0.25
N LYS A 29 11.70 2.69 -0.81
CA LYS A 29 12.09 3.38 -2.05
C LYS A 29 11.54 2.63 -3.27
N ALA A 30 11.29 3.36 -4.35
CA ALA A 30 10.96 2.75 -5.65
C ALA A 30 12.15 1.91 -6.17
N GLY A 31 11.86 0.82 -6.86
CA GLY A 31 12.79 -0.26 -7.21
C GLY A 31 13.29 -1.07 -6.01
N GLY A 32 12.75 -0.82 -4.81
CA GLY A 32 13.11 -1.57 -3.61
C GLY A 32 12.30 -2.85 -3.52
N ARG A 33 12.97 -3.98 -3.29
CA ARG A 33 12.33 -5.25 -3.00
C ARG A 33 12.13 -5.47 -1.50
N TYR A 34 10.98 -5.99 -1.10
CA TYR A 34 10.60 -6.17 0.30
C TYR A 34 9.85 -7.48 0.53
N ARG A 35 10.27 -8.22 1.55
CA ARG A 35 9.64 -9.47 1.94
C ARG A 35 8.20 -9.28 2.43
N VAL A 36 7.30 -10.12 1.94
CA VAL A 36 5.90 -10.24 2.37
C VAL A 36 5.62 -11.71 2.69
N GLY A 37 5.77 -12.09 3.96
CA GLY A 37 5.62 -13.49 4.37
C GLY A 37 6.62 -14.42 3.65
N PRO A 38 6.16 -15.45 2.91
CA PRO A 38 7.04 -16.34 2.17
C PRO A 38 7.59 -15.75 0.85
N GLY A 39 6.96 -14.71 0.29
CA GLY A 39 7.34 -14.10 -0.98
C GLY A 39 7.91 -12.69 -0.84
N GLU A 40 8.03 -12.02 -1.98
CA GLU A 40 8.60 -10.68 -2.10
C GLU A 40 7.76 -9.82 -3.06
N ILE A 41 7.79 -8.51 -2.83
CA ILE A 41 7.25 -7.52 -3.76
C ILE A 41 8.36 -6.55 -4.16
N GLU A 42 8.23 -5.93 -5.32
CA GLU A 42 9.04 -4.78 -5.74
C GLU A 42 8.15 -3.54 -5.78
N VAL A 43 8.64 -2.44 -5.21
CA VAL A 43 7.92 -1.16 -5.22
C VAL A 43 8.13 -0.45 -6.55
N ASP A 44 7.07 -0.28 -7.32
CA ASP A 44 7.09 0.40 -8.61
C ASP A 44 7.18 1.92 -8.46
N SER A 45 6.39 2.49 -7.55
CA SER A 45 6.25 3.94 -7.41
C SER A 45 5.80 4.35 -6.01
N ILE A 46 6.22 5.55 -5.60
CA ILE A 46 5.85 6.15 -4.31
C ILE A 46 5.52 7.62 -4.55
N GLU A 47 4.27 7.99 -4.31
CA GLU A 47 3.79 9.36 -4.46
C GLU A 47 3.25 9.88 -3.12
N LEU A 48 3.51 11.14 -2.81
CA LEU A 48 2.92 11.82 -1.66
C LEU A 48 1.74 12.65 -2.17
N VAL A 49 0.53 12.25 -1.79
CA VAL A 49 -0.72 12.85 -2.29
C VAL A 49 -1.66 13.15 -1.13
N PRO A 50 -2.54 14.16 -1.23
CA PRO A 50 -3.62 14.30 -0.26
C PRO A 50 -4.54 13.08 -0.34
N PHE A 51 -5.09 12.65 0.80
CA PHE A 51 -6.03 11.53 0.83
C PHE A 51 -7.25 11.77 -0.09
N ALA A 52 -7.61 13.04 -0.29
CA ALA A 52 -8.52 13.57 -1.30
C ALA A 52 -8.39 12.90 -2.67
N ALA A 53 -7.14 12.72 -3.11
CA ALA A 53 -6.79 12.24 -4.44
C ALA A 53 -6.90 10.71 -4.61
N ILE A 54 -7.10 9.95 -3.52
CA ILE A 54 -7.21 8.49 -3.59
C ILE A 54 -8.51 8.09 -4.30
N THR A 55 -8.39 7.50 -5.48
CA THR A 55 -9.54 7.16 -6.31
C THR A 55 -10.21 5.86 -5.88
N ASN A 56 -11.44 5.61 -6.35
CA ASN A 56 -12.09 4.31 -6.16
C ASN A 56 -11.29 3.16 -6.80
N LYS A 57 -10.51 3.43 -7.85
CA LYS A 57 -9.59 2.45 -8.45
C LYS A 57 -8.46 2.11 -7.48
N ASP A 58 -7.90 3.09 -6.79
CA ASP A 58 -6.87 2.87 -5.78
C ASP A 58 -7.40 2.04 -4.60
N VAL A 59 -8.62 2.34 -4.14
CA VAL A 59 -9.29 1.57 -3.08
C VAL A 59 -9.41 0.09 -3.46
N ARG A 60 -9.87 -0.20 -4.68
CA ARG A 60 -9.98 -1.57 -5.20
C ARG A 60 -8.62 -2.26 -5.30
N ARG A 61 -7.60 -1.58 -5.80
CA ARG A 61 -6.21 -2.12 -5.89
C ARG A 61 -5.54 -2.31 -4.53
N ALA A 62 -6.03 -1.62 -3.50
CA ALA A 62 -5.60 -1.81 -2.13
C ALA A 62 -6.31 -2.98 -1.41
N GLY A 63 -7.26 -3.64 -2.08
CA GLY A 63 -8.06 -4.73 -1.51
C GLY A 63 -9.13 -4.28 -0.52
N GLU A 64 -9.48 -2.98 -0.51
CA GLU A 64 -10.43 -2.43 0.45
C GLU A 64 -11.82 -2.28 -0.18
N PRO A 65 -12.90 -2.48 0.61
CA PRO A 65 -14.27 -2.38 0.10
C PRO A 65 -14.66 -0.94 -0.24
N ASP A 66 -14.13 0.04 0.51
CA ASP A 66 -14.47 1.45 0.41
C ASP A 66 -13.35 2.34 0.96
N ARG A 67 -13.44 3.63 0.63
CA ARG A 67 -12.44 4.63 0.96
C ARG A 67 -12.33 4.89 2.47
N GLU A 68 -13.40 4.69 3.23
CA GLU A 68 -13.38 4.90 4.68
C GLU A 68 -12.66 3.76 5.40
N THR A 69 -12.86 2.52 4.95
CA THR A 69 -12.11 1.35 5.42
C THR A 69 -10.61 1.52 5.15
N LEU A 70 -10.25 1.94 3.93
CA LEU A 70 -8.86 2.26 3.57
C LEU A 70 -8.27 3.37 4.46
N ARG A 71 -9.05 4.44 4.73
CA ARG A 71 -8.64 5.55 5.61
C ARG A 71 -8.29 5.03 7.00
N ARG A 72 -9.18 4.23 7.61
CA ARG A 72 -8.97 3.65 8.94
C ARG A 72 -7.74 2.76 8.98
N ARG A 73 -7.53 1.93 7.95
CA ARG A 73 -6.34 1.07 7.85
C ARG A 73 -5.05 1.88 7.70
N ALA A 74 -5.08 2.96 6.91
CA ALA A 74 -3.92 3.82 6.69
C ALA A 74 -3.56 4.68 7.92
N ALA A 75 -4.53 4.99 8.79
CA ALA A 75 -4.42 5.87 9.97
C ALA A 75 -3.63 5.27 11.17
N HIS A 76 -2.77 4.27 10.93
CA HIS A 76 -1.93 3.64 11.96
C HIS A 76 -0.94 4.58 12.66
N ALA A 77 -0.63 5.74 12.07
CA ALA A 77 0.29 6.74 12.61
C ALA A 77 -0.40 8.05 13.07
N GLY A 78 -1.74 8.09 13.06
CA GLY A 78 -2.54 9.27 13.37
C GLY A 78 -3.78 9.41 12.49
N PRO A 79 -4.69 10.36 12.81
CA PRO A 79 -5.89 10.60 12.02
C PRO A 79 -5.54 11.02 10.58
N ILE A 80 -6.45 10.71 9.65
CA ILE A 80 -6.34 11.08 8.24
C ILE A 80 -7.64 11.78 7.84
N ASP A 81 -7.52 13.05 7.48
CA ASP A 81 -8.55 13.84 6.82
C ASP A 81 -8.25 13.96 5.32
N ASP A 82 -9.14 14.60 4.56
CA ASP A 82 -9.03 14.66 3.10
C ASP A 82 -7.73 15.35 2.62
N ASP A 83 -7.31 16.42 3.28
CA ASP A 83 -6.07 17.13 2.98
C ASP A 83 -4.80 16.46 3.56
N THR A 84 -4.94 15.37 4.33
CA THR A 84 -3.79 14.71 4.93
C THR A 84 -2.94 14.04 3.86
N LEU A 85 -1.66 14.42 3.80
CA LEU A 85 -0.71 13.82 2.87
C LEU A 85 -0.38 12.38 3.29
N VAL A 86 -0.61 11.47 2.35
CA VAL A 86 -0.36 10.03 2.50
C VAL A 86 0.54 9.54 1.38
N TYR A 87 1.30 8.49 1.65
CA TYR A 87 2.06 7.80 0.61
C TYR A 87 1.16 6.81 -0.11
N ARG A 88 0.94 7.04 -1.41
CA ARG A 88 0.37 6.09 -2.36
C ARG A 88 1.53 5.28 -2.94
N ILE A 89 1.54 3.98 -2.69
CA ILE A 89 2.65 3.09 -3.04
C ILE A 89 2.13 2.00 -3.95
N GLU A 90 2.62 1.96 -5.18
CA GLU A 90 2.34 0.90 -6.16
C GLU A 90 3.46 -0.13 -6.12
N PHE A 91 3.09 -1.41 -6.24
CA PHE A 91 4.02 -2.54 -6.22
C PHE A 91 3.42 -3.74 -6.95
N HIS A 92 4.29 -4.68 -7.29
CA HIS A 92 3.93 -5.99 -7.82
C HIS A 92 4.60 -7.11 -7.03
N ALA A 93 3.97 -8.29 -7.02
CA ALA A 93 4.59 -9.50 -6.50
C ALA A 93 5.74 -9.92 -7.43
N VAL A 94 6.89 -10.24 -6.85
CA VAL A 94 8.03 -10.79 -7.58
C VAL A 94 7.85 -12.30 -7.63
N ASP A 95 7.80 -12.86 -8.83
CA ASP A 95 7.81 -14.31 -9.00
C ASP A 95 9.15 -14.87 -8.53
N ALA A 96 9.15 -16.07 -7.94
CA ALA A 96 10.36 -16.69 -7.40
C ALA A 96 11.38 -17.13 -8.48
N GLY A 97 11.15 -16.78 -9.75
CA GLY A 97 11.89 -17.26 -10.92
C GLY A 97 12.79 -16.26 -11.67
N ASP A 98 13.04 -15.05 -11.17
CA ASP A 98 13.99 -14.08 -11.78
C ASP A 98 15.29 -13.91 -10.97
#